data_AF-A0A917AXY3-F1
#
_entry.id   AF-A0A917AXY3-F1
#
_cell.length_a   1.000
_cell.length_b   1.000
_cell.length_c   1.000
_cell.angle_alpha   90.00
_cell.angle_beta   90.00
_cell.angle_gamma   90.00
#
_symmetry.space_group_name_H-M   'P 1'
#
loop_
_entity.id
_entity.type
_entity.pdbx_description
1 polymer ?
#
loop_
_entity_poly.entity_id
_entity_poly.type
_entity_poly.pdbx_seq_one_letter_code
_entity_poly.pdbx_strand_id
1 'polypeptide(L)'
;MEKIIVRGGNRLNGTVRVEGAKNAVLPVLAATLLASEGKNIISDVPTLSDVYTINEVLRNLNADVVFENNQVIVDASKELNVEAPFEFVRKMRASILVMGPLLARNSHARVALPGGCAIGSRPIEQHLKGFEAMGAKVTVGNGFVEAKVEGRLKGAKIYLDFPSVGATENIMTAAVLAEGTTILDNVAKEPEIVDLANFLNAMGAKVRGAGTGTIRIEGVEKLRGTNHAVIPDRIEAGTFMVAAAITQGNVVIENAVPEHISSLIAKMKEMGVNIIEEEEGIRVIGPETLKAVDLKTMPHPGFPTDMQSQMMALLLKAEGTSMITETVFENRFMHAEEFRRMNGDIKIEGRSVVMNGPSTLQGAEVAATDLRAGAALILAGLVADGHTRVTELKHLDRGYVNFHQKLAGLGADIERVTEVVAEKATQETTQSNVHA
;
A
#
# COMPACT_ATOMS: atom_id res chain seq x y z
N MET A 1 6.94 -23.67 -6.65
CA MET A 1 6.72 -22.26 -6.25
C MET A 1 5.99 -21.55 -7.38
N GLU A 2 5.20 -20.51 -7.10
CA GLU A 2 4.50 -19.76 -8.16
C GLU A 2 5.38 -18.67 -8.78
N LYS A 3 5.20 -18.44 -10.07
CA LYS A 3 5.85 -17.36 -10.83
C LYS A 3 4.90 -16.77 -11.86
N ILE A 4 5.11 -15.49 -12.18
CA ILE A 4 4.47 -14.85 -13.32
C ILE A 4 5.46 -14.85 -14.48
N ILE A 5 5.02 -15.34 -15.63
CA ILE A 5 5.79 -15.35 -16.88
C ILE A 5 5.17 -14.30 -17.79
N VAL A 6 5.98 -13.38 -18.29
CA VAL A 6 5.58 -12.32 -19.22
C VAL A 6 6.39 -12.46 -20.49
N ARG A 7 5.74 -12.48 -21.64
CA ARG A 7 6.40 -12.32 -22.94
C ARG A 7 6.15 -10.90 -23.44
N GLY A 8 7.24 -10.16 -23.65
CA GLY A 8 7.15 -8.76 -24.05
C GLY A 8 6.78 -8.57 -25.52
N GLY A 9 6.38 -7.33 -25.86
CA GLY A 9 6.15 -6.88 -27.24
C GLY A 9 4.69 -6.57 -27.59
N ASN A 10 3.73 -6.87 -26.71
CA ASN A 10 2.31 -6.57 -26.95
C ASN A 10 1.94 -5.15 -26.48
N ARG A 11 1.13 -4.47 -27.29
CA ARG A 11 0.49 -3.21 -26.89
C ARG A 11 -0.77 -3.49 -26.08
N LEU A 12 -0.96 -2.76 -24.99
CA LEU A 12 -2.18 -2.88 -24.20
C LEU A 12 -3.33 -2.09 -24.83
N ASN A 13 -4.53 -2.67 -24.87
CA ASN A 13 -5.74 -2.01 -25.34
C ASN A 13 -6.97 -2.52 -24.60
N GLY A 14 -7.89 -1.61 -24.27
CA GLY A 14 -9.16 -1.97 -23.66
C GLY A 14 -9.41 -1.21 -22.36
N THR A 15 -10.18 -1.84 -21.48
CA THR A 15 -10.64 -1.22 -20.23
C THR A 15 -10.27 -2.09 -19.04
N VAL A 16 -9.84 -1.46 -17.95
CA VAL A 16 -9.55 -2.11 -16.68
C VAL A 16 -10.17 -1.33 -15.53
N ARG A 17 -10.80 -2.04 -14.59
CA ARG A 17 -11.35 -1.46 -13.37
C ARG A 17 -10.39 -1.67 -12.20
N VAL A 18 -10.15 -0.60 -11.43
CA VAL A 18 -9.33 -0.67 -10.21
C VAL A 18 -10.17 -1.04 -9.00
N GLU A 19 -9.56 -1.77 -8.07
CA GLU A 19 -10.17 -2.17 -6.80
C GLU A 19 -10.19 -1.01 -5.80
N GLY A 20 -10.79 -1.23 -4.63
CA GLY A 20 -10.65 -0.33 -3.49
C GLY A 20 -9.23 -0.32 -2.92
N ALA A 21 -8.84 0.83 -2.36
CA ALA A 21 -7.49 1.09 -1.91
C ALA A 21 -7.09 0.25 -0.69
N LYS A 22 -6.04 -0.57 -0.83
CA LYS A 22 -5.47 -1.33 0.31
C LYS A 22 -5.03 -0.40 1.44
N ASN A 23 -4.44 0.75 1.11
CA ASN A 23 -3.96 1.69 2.13
C ASN A 23 -5.10 2.47 2.81
N ALA A 24 -6.32 2.51 2.25
CA ALA A 24 -7.50 3.11 2.90
C ALA A 24 -8.30 2.09 3.72
N VAL A 25 -8.48 0.87 3.19
CA VAL A 25 -9.30 -0.14 3.84
C VAL A 25 -8.73 -0.59 5.20
N LEU A 26 -7.40 -0.68 5.33
CA LEU A 26 -6.77 -1.13 6.58
C LEU A 26 -7.05 -0.17 7.77
N PRO A 27 -6.83 1.16 7.66
CA PRO A 27 -7.22 2.08 8.74
C PRO A 27 -8.73 2.17 8.94
N VAL A 28 -9.54 2.10 7.87
CA VAL A 28 -11.02 2.07 8.00
C VAL A 28 -11.47 0.85 8.81
N LEU A 29 -10.96 -0.33 8.50
CA LEU A 29 -11.24 -1.56 9.24
C LEU A 29 -10.77 -1.47 10.70
N ALA A 30 -9.59 -0.91 10.97
CA ALA A 30 -9.16 -0.67 12.34
C ALA A 30 -10.10 0.30 13.09
N ALA A 31 -10.56 1.36 12.42
CA ALA A 31 -11.48 2.36 12.98
C ALA A 31 -12.89 1.80 13.25
N THR A 32 -13.29 0.68 12.65
CA THR A 32 -14.58 0.04 12.98
C THR A 32 -14.70 -0.34 14.45
N LEU A 33 -13.56 -0.58 15.13
CA LEU A 33 -13.48 -0.81 16.56
C LEU A 33 -14.03 0.37 17.38
N LEU A 34 -14.14 1.58 16.82
CA LEU A 34 -14.67 2.73 17.55
C LEU A 34 -16.19 2.72 17.72
N ALA A 35 -16.93 1.96 16.90
CA ALA A 35 -18.39 1.89 17.01
C ALA A 35 -18.81 1.03 18.22
N SER A 36 -19.33 1.67 19.26
CA SER A 36 -19.89 0.96 20.42
C SER A 36 -21.34 0.55 20.20
N GLU A 37 -22.01 1.09 19.19
CA GLU A 37 -23.40 0.79 18.84
C GLU A 37 -23.50 0.54 17.32
N GLY A 38 -24.28 -0.48 16.92
CA GLY A 38 -24.50 -0.79 15.51
C GLY A 38 -23.32 -1.47 14.83
N LYS A 39 -23.52 -1.85 13.55
CA LYS A 39 -22.52 -2.55 12.74
C LYS A 39 -21.98 -1.63 11.66
N ASN A 40 -20.69 -1.74 11.38
CA ASN A 40 -20.09 -1.10 10.21
C ASN A 40 -20.20 -2.03 9.01
N ILE A 41 -20.55 -1.47 7.85
CA ILE A 41 -20.60 -2.18 6.57
C ILE A 41 -19.65 -1.46 5.61
N ILE A 42 -18.53 -2.09 5.30
CA ILE A 42 -17.47 -1.53 4.46
C ILE A 42 -17.53 -2.21 3.09
N SER A 43 -17.86 -1.48 2.03
CA SER A 43 -17.92 -1.98 0.65
C SER A 43 -16.65 -1.66 -0.14
N ASP A 44 -16.53 -2.29 -1.32
CA ASP A 44 -15.37 -2.16 -2.22
C ASP A 44 -14.04 -2.60 -1.58
N VAL A 45 -14.13 -3.60 -0.68
CA VAL A 45 -12.98 -4.15 0.02
C VAL A 45 -12.23 -5.13 -0.89
N PRO A 46 -10.94 -4.88 -1.20
CA PRO A 46 -10.17 -5.75 -2.08
C PRO A 46 -9.82 -7.07 -1.39
N THR A 47 -9.83 -8.18 -2.14
CA THR A 47 -9.48 -9.52 -1.63
C THR A 47 -7.97 -9.72 -1.52
N LEU A 48 -7.34 -9.08 -0.54
CA LEU A 48 -5.88 -9.08 -0.34
C LEU A 48 -5.46 -9.78 0.96
N SER A 49 -4.26 -10.34 1.01
CA SER A 49 -3.75 -11.04 2.20
C SER A 49 -3.71 -10.16 3.47
N ASP A 50 -3.38 -8.88 3.30
CA ASP A 50 -3.33 -7.90 4.39
C ASP A 50 -4.77 -7.62 4.93
N VAL A 51 -5.81 -7.69 4.08
CA VAL A 51 -7.23 -7.57 4.50
C VAL A 51 -7.66 -8.78 5.31
N TYR A 52 -7.33 -10.00 4.89
CA TYR A 52 -7.58 -11.19 5.69
C TYR A 52 -6.88 -11.10 7.06
N THR A 53 -5.63 -10.62 7.08
CA THR A 53 -4.86 -10.48 8.32
C THR A 53 -5.49 -9.48 9.29
N ILE A 54 -5.93 -8.30 8.84
CA ILE A 54 -6.59 -7.34 9.74
C ILE A 54 -7.94 -7.87 10.23
N ASN A 55 -8.68 -8.63 9.42
CA ASN A 55 -9.91 -9.27 9.86
C ASN A 55 -9.66 -10.25 11.03
N GLU A 56 -8.57 -11.03 10.98
CA GLU A 56 -8.18 -11.89 12.11
C GLU A 56 -7.76 -11.09 13.35
N VAL A 57 -7.08 -9.95 13.18
CA VAL A 57 -6.76 -9.05 14.30
C VAL A 57 -8.03 -8.56 14.98
N LEU A 58 -9.01 -8.08 14.19
CA LEU A 58 -10.28 -7.60 14.72
C LEU A 58 -11.06 -8.70 15.45
N ARG A 59 -11.09 -9.93 14.91
CA ARG A 59 -11.71 -11.08 15.61
C ARG A 59 -11.00 -11.40 16.91
N ASN A 60 -9.67 -11.36 16.94
CA ASN A 60 -8.90 -11.56 18.17
C ASN A 60 -9.17 -10.47 19.22
N LEU A 61 -9.52 -9.25 18.77
CA LEU A 61 -9.95 -8.14 19.63
C LEU A 61 -11.40 -8.24 20.10
N ASN A 62 -12.07 -9.38 19.89
CA ASN A 62 -13.45 -9.68 20.28
C ASN A 62 -14.53 -8.93 19.47
N ALA A 63 -14.22 -8.52 18.24
CA ALA A 63 -15.20 -8.03 17.27
C ALA A 63 -15.69 -9.16 16.36
N ASP A 64 -16.98 -9.15 15.99
CA ASP A 64 -17.50 -10.10 15.00
C ASP A 64 -17.24 -9.56 13.59
N VAL A 65 -16.55 -10.34 12.75
CA VAL A 65 -16.15 -9.92 11.39
C VAL A 65 -16.55 -10.95 10.34
N VAL A 66 -17.37 -10.50 9.40
CA VAL A 66 -17.78 -11.27 8.20
C VAL A 66 -17.20 -10.59 6.97
N PHE A 67 -16.60 -11.36 6.06
CA PHE A 67 -16.06 -10.86 4.79
C PHE A 67 -16.58 -11.70 3.63
N GLU A 68 -17.47 -11.12 2.84
CA GLU A 68 -18.11 -11.78 1.69
C GLU A 68 -18.41 -10.73 0.61
N ASN A 69 -18.34 -11.11 -0.67
CA ASN A 69 -18.71 -10.25 -1.82
C ASN A 69 -18.06 -8.86 -1.81
N ASN A 70 -16.74 -8.78 -1.55
CA ASN A 70 -15.98 -7.53 -1.42
C ASN A 70 -16.57 -6.56 -0.38
N GLN A 71 -17.24 -7.09 0.64
CA GLN A 71 -17.83 -6.32 1.73
C GLN A 71 -17.43 -6.93 3.08
N VAL A 72 -16.96 -6.08 3.99
CA VAL A 72 -16.66 -6.47 5.38
C VAL A 72 -17.69 -5.87 6.31
N ILE A 73 -18.33 -6.72 7.11
CA ILE A 73 -19.26 -6.33 8.16
C ILE A 73 -18.57 -6.53 9.50
N VAL A 74 -18.50 -5.48 10.32
CA VAL A 74 -17.88 -5.51 11.65
C VAL A 74 -18.88 -5.09 12.73
N ASP A 75 -19.05 -5.94 13.75
CA ASP A 75 -19.75 -5.60 14.99
C ASP A 75 -18.74 -5.53 16.15
N ALA A 76 -18.52 -4.30 16.64
CA ALA A 76 -17.61 -3.99 17.75
C ALA A 76 -18.37 -3.48 19.00
N SER A 77 -19.65 -3.84 19.13
CA SER A 77 -20.50 -3.45 20.27
C SER A 77 -20.15 -4.17 21.57
N LYS A 78 -19.44 -5.30 21.48
CA LYS A 78 -18.94 -6.07 22.63
C LYS A 78 -17.79 -5.35 23.34
N GLU A 79 -17.47 -5.84 24.54
CA GLU A 79 -16.23 -5.47 25.22
C GLU A 79 -15.03 -5.97 24.41
N LEU A 80 -14.14 -5.06 24.03
CA LEU A 80 -12.99 -5.38 23.19
C LEU A 80 -11.82 -5.88 24.06
N ASN A 81 -11.03 -6.80 23.52
CA ASN A 81 -9.75 -7.13 24.14
C ASN A 81 -8.74 -5.98 23.91
N VAL A 82 -7.70 -5.92 24.74
CA VAL A 82 -6.68 -4.87 24.68
C VAL A 82 -5.41 -5.26 23.94
N GLU A 83 -5.22 -6.56 23.65
CA GLU A 83 -3.97 -7.08 23.09
C GLU A 83 -4.09 -7.51 21.63
N ALA A 84 -3.20 -6.99 20.77
CA ALA A 84 -2.98 -7.49 19.41
C ALA A 84 -1.63 -8.26 19.35
N PRO A 85 -1.67 -9.60 19.22
CA PRO A 85 -0.50 -10.46 19.42
C PRO A 85 0.48 -10.46 18.24
N PHE A 86 1.69 -10.96 18.51
CA PHE A 86 2.80 -11.06 17.56
C PHE A 86 2.48 -11.75 16.24
N GLU A 87 1.61 -12.78 16.28
CA GLU A 87 1.33 -13.60 15.10
C GLU A 87 0.82 -12.75 13.93
N PHE A 88 -0.01 -11.75 14.20
CA PHE A 88 -0.58 -10.88 13.17
C PHE A 88 0.31 -9.68 12.86
N VAL A 89 0.90 -9.06 13.89
CA VAL A 89 1.72 -7.84 13.71
C VAL A 89 3.01 -8.13 12.93
N ARG A 90 3.60 -9.32 13.09
CA ARG A 90 4.77 -9.72 12.31
C ARG A 90 4.42 -9.97 10.84
N LYS A 91 3.20 -10.42 10.54
CA LYS A 91 2.71 -10.62 9.16
C LYS A 91 2.41 -9.27 8.49
N MET A 92 1.86 -8.31 9.23
CA MET A 92 1.44 -7.02 8.70
C MET A 92 1.77 -5.84 9.64
N ARG A 93 2.64 -4.92 9.18
CA ARG A 93 3.01 -3.72 9.95
C ARG A 93 1.83 -2.79 10.25
N ALA A 94 0.83 -2.73 9.36
CA ALA A 94 -0.37 -1.90 9.53
C ALA A 94 -1.24 -2.32 10.73
N SER A 95 -0.98 -3.47 11.36
CA SER A 95 -1.68 -3.89 12.58
C SER A 95 -1.46 -2.93 13.75
N ILE A 96 -0.46 -2.03 13.71
CA ILE A 96 -0.30 -0.95 14.69
C ILE A 96 -1.48 0.04 14.69
N LEU A 97 -2.29 0.05 13.62
CA LEU A 97 -3.41 0.98 13.44
C LEU A 97 -4.59 0.72 14.38
N VAL A 98 -4.66 -0.46 15.01
CA VAL A 98 -5.69 -0.74 16.03
C VAL A 98 -5.40 -0.05 17.37
N MET A 99 -4.18 0.46 17.58
CA MET A 99 -3.77 1.03 18.86
C MET A 99 -4.54 2.30 19.20
N GLY A 100 -4.77 3.19 18.22
CA GLY A 100 -5.57 4.40 18.41
C GLY A 100 -7.03 4.09 18.80
N PRO A 101 -7.76 3.28 18.00
CA PRO A 101 -9.11 2.83 18.33
C PRO A 101 -9.25 2.15 19.69
N LEU A 102 -8.33 1.23 20.04
CA LEU A 102 -8.34 0.54 21.33
C LEU A 102 -8.10 1.50 22.50
N LEU A 103 -7.17 2.45 22.36
CA LEU A 103 -6.92 3.42 23.42
C LEU A 103 -8.11 4.38 23.61
N ALA A 104 -8.81 4.73 22.53
CA ALA A 104 -10.03 5.52 22.58
C ALA A 104 -11.22 4.78 23.22
N ARG A 105 -11.35 3.48 22.97
CA ARG A 105 -12.48 2.65 23.45
C ARG A 105 -12.28 2.07 24.84
N ASN A 106 -11.09 1.57 25.13
CA ASN A 106 -10.78 0.78 26.33
C ASN A 106 -9.84 1.51 27.29
N SER A 107 -9.30 2.67 26.89
CA SER A 107 -8.27 3.39 27.65
C SER A 107 -6.97 2.61 27.84
N HIS A 108 -6.84 1.47 27.16
CA HIS A 108 -5.69 0.58 27.21
C HIS A 108 -5.54 -0.15 25.87
N ALA A 109 -4.33 -0.12 25.31
CA ALA A 109 -3.95 -0.89 24.15
C ALA A 109 -2.56 -1.51 24.36
N ARG A 110 -2.38 -2.76 23.93
CA ARG A 110 -1.11 -3.47 23.93
C ARG A 110 -0.90 -4.14 22.57
N VAL A 111 0.05 -3.66 21.80
CA VAL A 111 0.29 -4.14 20.42
C VAL A 111 1.73 -4.59 20.29
N ALA A 112 1.97 -5.74 19.67
CA ALA A 112 3.33 -6.19 19.40
C ALA A 112 4.09 -5.16 18.54
N LEU A 113 5.40 -5.04 18.75
CA LEU A 113 6.23 -4.16 17.94
C LEU A 113 6.34 -4.73 16.52
N PRO A 114 6.08 -3.92 15.48
CA PRO A 114 6.34 -4.35 14.13
C PRO A 114 7.86 -4.48 13.92
N GLY A 115 8.29 -5.59 13.34
CA GLY A 115 9.71 -5.87 13.06
C GLY A 115 10.34 -4.92 12.03
N GLY A 116 11.57 -5.22 11.62
CA GLY A 116 12.26 -4.49 10.55
C GLY A 116 11.51 -4.52 9.22
N CYS A 117 11.67 -3.48 8.39
CA CYS A 117 11.09 -3.39 7.06
C CYS A 117 12.21 -3.25 6.02
N ALA A 118 12.16 -4.04 4.94
CA ALA A 118 13.24 -4.09 3.95
C ALA A 118 13.49 -2.74 3.25
N ILE A 119 12.44 -1.94 3.04
CA ILE A 119 12.53 -0.65 2.33
C ILE A 119 13.06 0.50 3.20
N GLY A 120 13.26 0.30 4.52
CA GLY A 120 13.83 1.32 5.41
C GLY A 120 13.29 1.28 6.84
N SER A 121 13.89 2.11 7.69
CA SER A 121 13.42 2.31 9.06
C SER A 121 12.05 3.02 9.05
N ARG A 122 11.11 2.55 9.89
CA ARG A 122 9.75 3.11 9.98
C ARG A 122 9.36 3.32 11.43
N PRO A 123 10.05 4.17 12.19
CA PRO A 123 9.85 4.30 13.63
C PRO A 123 8.39 4.65 13.95
N ILE A 124 7.89 4.11 15.06
CA ILE A 124 6.53 4.37 15.56
C ILE A 124 6.48 5.53 16.56
N GLU A 125 7.61 6.21 16.78
CA GLU A 125 7.79 7.25 17.79
C GLU A 125 6.74 8.36 17.68
N GLN A 126 6.40 8.81 16.46
CA GLN A 126 5.37 9.83 16.24
C GLN A 126 3.99 9.39 16.75
N HIS A 127 3.66 8.09 16.67
CA HIS A 127 2.40 7.57 17.21
C HIS A 127 2.41 7.71 18.74
N LEU A 128 3.50 7.28 19.38
CA LEU A 128 3.65 7.27 20.83
C LEU A 128 3.65 8.69 21.39
N LYS A 129 4.43 9.59 20.79
CA LYS A 129 4.45 11.03 21.10
C LYS A 129 3.05 11.64 21.07
N GLY A 130 2.24 11.26 20.07
CA GLY A 130 0.85 11.70 19.97
C GLY A 130 -0.02 11.20 21.11
N PHE A 131 0.06 9.91 21.44
CA PHE A 131 -0.70 9.33 22.56
C PHE A 131 -0.29 9.91 23.92
N GLU A 132 1.00 10.12 24.15
CA GLU A 132 1.53 10.74 25.37
C GLU A 132 1.04 12.19 25.52
N ALA A 133 1.04 12.96 24.43
CA ALA A 133 0.48 14.32 24.44
C ALA A 133 -1.02 14.34 24.78
N MET A 134 -1.74 13.27 24.47
CA MET A 134 -3.16 13.07 24.82
C MET A 134 -3.36 12.48 26.24
N GLY A 135 -2.29 12.34 27.01
CA GLY A 135 -2.33 11.89 28.41
C GLY A 135 -2.15 10.39 28.62
N ALA A 136 -1.80 9.61 27.59
CA ALA A 136 -1.48 8.20 27.76
C ALA A 136 -0.08 8.00 28.34
N LYS A 137 0.06 7.04 29.24
CA LYS A 137 1.35 6.50 29.66
C LYS A 137 1.75 5.38 28.71
N VAL A 138 2.85 5.57 27.99
CA VAL A 138 3.38 4.58 27.05
C VAL A 138 4.57 3.85 27.66
N THR A 139 4.62 2.53 27.47
CA THR A 139 5.73 1.67 27.84
C THR A 139 6.08 0.76 26.68
N VAL A 140 7.37 0.69 26.34
CA VAL A 140 7.90 -0.18 25.29
C VAL A 140 8.83 -1.20 25.93
N GLY A 141 8.54 -2.49 25.76
CA GLY A 141 9.31 -3.56 26.39
C GLY A 141 8.83 -4.95 25.99
N ASN A 142 9.71 -5.95 26.12
CA ASN A 142 9.43 -7.36 25.78
C ASN A 142 8.83 -7.54 24.37
N GLY A 143 9.21 -6.65 23.44
CA GLY A 143 8.72 -6.65 22.07
C GLY A 143 7.26 -6.20 21.90
N PHE A 144 6.67 -5.55 22.90
CA PHE A 144 5.36 -4.90 22.84
C PHE A 144 5.45 -3.40 23.08
N VAL A 145 4.44 -2.69 22.59
CA VAL A 145 4.08 -1.34 23.01
C VAL A 145 2.78 -1.44 23.78
N GLU A 146 2.76 -0.84 24.96
CA GLU A 146 1.57 -0.73 25.79
C GLU A 146 1.30 0.75 26.08
N ALA A 147 0.06 1.19 25.89
CA ALA A 147 -0.40 2.53 26.22
C ALA A 147 -1.64 2.45 27.11
N LYS A 148 -1.66 3.23 28.19
CA LYS A 148 -2.76 3.29 29.17
C LYS A 148 -3.10 4.74 29.52
N VAL A 149 -4.38 5.04 29.73
CA VAL A 149 -4.84 6.33 30.27
C VAL A 149 -5.87 6.07 31.37
N GLU A 150 -5.83 6.87 32.43
CA GLU A 150 -6.87 6.84 33.46
C GLU A 150 -8.08 7.64 32.98
N GLY A 151 -9.23 6.98 32.80
CA GLY A 151 -10.41 7.61 32.23
C GLY A 151 -10.30 7.73 30.71
N ARG A 152 -10.52 8.92 30.15
CA ARG A 152 -10.45 9.16 28.70
C ARG A 152 -9.15 9.84 28.32
N LEU A 153 -8.72 9.63 27.08
CA LEU A 153 -7.72 10.49 26.45
C LEU A 153 -8.18 11.95 26.48
N LYS A 154 -7.24 12.89 26.49
CA LYS A 154 -7.51 14.33 26.47
C LYS A 154 -7.12 14.93 25.12
N GLY A 155 -7.85 15.97 24.74
CA GLY A 155 -7.51 16.80 23.59
C GLY A 155 -6.14 17.46 23.77
N ALA A 156 -5.35 17.52 22.71
CA ALA A 156 -4.00 18.07 22.74
C ALA A 156 -3.63 18.79 21.43
N LYS A 157 -2.66 19.70 21.49
CA LYS A 157 -2.02 20.24 20.28
C LYS A 157 -0.73 19.47 20.01
N ILE A 158 -0.64 18.83 18.85
CA ILE A 158 0.43 17.90 18.50
C ILE A 158 1.04 18.35 17.16
N TYR A 159 2.35 18.51 17.13
CA TYR A 159 3.10 18.76 15.92
C TYR A 159 3.91 17.51 15.55
N LEU A 160 3.65 16.96 14.36
CA LEU A 160 4.39 15.80 13.86
C LEU A 160 5.69 16.25 13.21
N ASP A 161 6.80 15.57 13.53
CA ASP A 161 8.12 15.96 13.02
C ASP A 161 8.27 15.64 11.53
N PHE A 162 7.48 14.66 11.05
CA PHE A 162 7.27 14.40 9.63
C PHE A 162 5.80 13.99 9.41
N PRO A 163 5.22 14.23 8.21
CA PRO A 163 3.83 13.90 7.90
C PRO A 163 3.63 12.39 7.73
N SER A 164 3.70 11.67 8.85
CA SER A 164 3.51 10.22 8.91
C SER A 164 2.05 9.85 8.67
N VAL A 165 1.78 9.07 7.62
CA VAL A 165 0.45 8.52 7.32
C VAL A 165 -0.09 7.76 8.53
N GLY A 166 0.64 6.74 8.98
CA GLY A 166 0.19 5.88 10.08
C GLY A 166 0.04 6.61 11.42
N ALA A 167 0.89 7.60 11.72
CA ALA A 167 0.74 8.37 12.96
C ALA A 167 -0.47 9.30 12.89
N THR A 168 -0.70 9.93 11.74
CA THR A 168 -1.90 10.74 11.49
C THR A 168 -3.16 9.91 11.69
N GLU A 169 -3.24 8.72 11.09
CA GLU A 169 -4.38 7.79 11.24
C GLU A 169 -4.60 7.38 12.70
N ASN A 170 -3.54 6.95 13.39
CA ASN A 170 -3.64 6.49 14.78
C ASN A 170 -4.06 7.58 15.75
N ILE A 171 -3.45 8.75 15.65
CA ILE A 171 -3.75 9.85 16.56
C ILE A 171 -5.14 10.42 16.25
N MET A 172 -5.52 10.50 14.97
CA MET A 172 -6.86 10.94 14.57
C MET A 172 -7.95 10.00 15.11
N THR A 173 -7.79 8.69 14.96
CA THR A 173 -8.73 7.70 15.50
C THR A 173 -8.74 7.65 17.02
N ALA A 174 -7.62 7.92 17.69
CA ALA A 174 -7.58 8.07 19.14
C ALA A 174 -8.35 9.32 19.63
N ALA A 175 -8.26 10.41 18.87
CA ALA A 175 -8.82 11.72 19.26
C ALA A 175 -10.34 11.80 19.17
N VAL A 176 -11.00 10.98 18.35
CA VAL A 176 -12.46 11.07 18.14
C VAL A 176 -13.28 10.79 19.40
N LEU A 177 -12.74 10.07 20.38
CA LEU A 177 -13.38 9.83 21.69
C LEU A 177 -12.60 10.49 22.85
N ALA A 178 -11.66 11.38 22.58
CA ALA A 178 -10.95 12.11 23.63
C ALA A 178 -11.85 13.20 24.28
N GLU A 179 -11.51 13.63 25.49
CA GLU A 179 -12.15 14.78 26.12
C GLU A 179 -11.53 16.08 25.62
N GLY A 180 -12.31 16.89 24.90
CA GLY A 180 -11.87 18.20 24.38
C GLY A 180 -11.49 18.17 22.90
N THR A 181 -10.60 19.08 22.50
CA THR A 181 -10.20 19.25 21.10
C THR A 181 -8.74 18.88 20.90
N THR A 182 -8.47 18.05 19.89
CA THR A 182 -7.13 17.76 19.39
C THR A 182 -6.85 18.55 18.12
N ILE A 183 -5.65 19.13 18.01
CA ILE A 183 -5.15 19.79 16.80
C ILE A 183 -3.85 19.09 16.40
N LEU A 184 -3.84 18.50 15.20
CA LEU A 184 -2.69 17.84 14.62
C LEU A 184 -2.11 18.72 13.51
N ASP A 185 -0.88 19.21 13.71
CA ASP A 185 -0.15 20.01 12.74
C ASP A 185 0.92 19.18 12.02
N ASN A 186 1.20 19.53 10.76
CA ASN A 186 2.13 18.82 9.86
C ASN A 186 1.71 17.36 9.60
N VAL A 187 0.42 17.14 9.39
CA VAL A 187 -0.16 15.82 9.13
C VAL A 187 0.06 15.34 7.69
N ALA A 188 -0.08 14.02 7.52
CA ALA A 188 -0.29 13.40 6.22
C ALA A 188 -1.56 13.94 5.53
N LYS A 189 -1.50 14.06 4.20
CA LYS A 189 -2.56 14.67 3.37
C LYS A 189 -3.11 13.72 2.32
N GLU A 190 -2.63 12.49 2.34
CA GLU A 190 -2.95 11.43 1.40
C GLU A 190 -4.48 11.23 1.31
N PRO A 191 -5.01 10.84 0.13
CA PRO A 191 -6.44 10.57 -0.04
C PRO A 191 -6.99 9.56 0.97
N GLU A 192 -6.15 8.61 1.40
CA GLU A 192 -6.50 7.64 2.44
C GLU A 192 -6.80 8.30 3.82
N ILE A 193 -6.16 9.42 4.15
CA ILE A 193 -6.45 10.22 5.36
C ILE A 193 -7.81 10.90 5.25
N VAL A 194 -8.13 11.41 4.06
CA VAL A 194 -9.42 12.04 3.78
C VAL A 194 -10.55 11.01 3.87
N ASP A 195 -10.35 9.83 3.29
CA ASP A 195 -11.31 8.73 3.36
C ASP A 195 -11.60 8.31 4.81
N LEU A 196 -10.54 8.10 5.62
CA LEU A 196 -10.69 7.78 7.04
C LEU A 196 -11.44 8.88 7.80
N ALA A 197 -11.15 10.16 7.54
CA ALA A 197 -11.85 11.26 8.19
C ALA A 197 -13.34 11.30 7.80
N ASN A 198 -13.66 11.02 6.54
CA ASN A 198 -15.04 10.92 6.06
C ASN A 198 -15.78 9.76 6.73
N PHE A 199 -15.15 8.58 6.83
CA PHE A 199 -15.69 7.43 7.55
C PHE A 199 -15.97 7.76 9.02
N LEU A 200 -15.00 8.34 9.72
CA LEU A 200 -15.16 8.74 11.13
C LEU A 200 -16.31 9.74 11.31
N ASN A 201 -16.44 10.73 10.43
CA ASN A 201 -17.54 11.69 10.45
C ASN A 201 -18.89 11.01 10.20
N ALA A 202 -18.96 10.03 9.28
CA ALA A 202 -20.17 9.24 9.04
C ALA A 202 -20.58 8.38 10.25
N MET A 203 -19.62 7.98 11.10
CA MET A 203 -19.89 7.33 12.39
C MET A 203 -20.35 8.29 13.50
N GLY A 204 -20.29 9.61 13.26
CA GLY A 204 -20.67 10.67 14.20
C GLY A 204 -19.51 11.46 14.82
N ALA A 205 -18.27 11.29 14.33
CA ALA A 205 -17.14 12.08 14.80
C ALA A 205 -17.20 13.53 14.28
N LYS A 206 -16.31 14.38 14.80
CA LYS A 206 -16.13 15.77 14.36
C LYS A 206 -14.69 16.02 13.93
N VAL A 207 -14.34 15.53 12.74
CA VAL A 207 -13.01 15.66 12.13
C VAL A 207 -13.06 16.67 10.98
N ARG A 208 -12.19 17.68 11.02
CA ARG A 208 -12.09 18.74 9.99
C ARG A 208 -10.65 18.97 9.57
N GLY A 209 -10.44 19.34 8.30
CA GLY A 209 -9.13 19.72 7.77
C GLY A 209 -8.31 18.56 7.18
N ALA A 210 -8.86 17.35 7.08
CA ALA A 210 -8.21 16.25 6.35
C ALA A 210 -7.93 16.66 4.89
N GLY A 211 -6.74 16.30 4.38
CA GLY A 211 -6.22 16.78 3.09
C GLY A 211 -5.47 18.12 3.19
N THR A 212 -5.50 18.80 4.35
CA THR A 212 -4.70 20.01 4.62
C THR A 212 -3.53 19.70 5.56
N GLY A 213 -2.67 20.69 5.85
CA GLY A 213 -1.56 20.53 6.80
C GLY A 213 -1.95 20.43 8.27
N THR A 214 -3.22 20.68 8.60
CA THR A 214 -3.72 20.66 9.98
C THR A 214 -5.07 19.97 10.06
N ILE A 215 -5.21 18.99 10.96
CA ILE A 215 -6.49 18.34 11.27
C ILE A 215 -6.93 18.77 12.67
N ARG A 216 -8.20 19.16 12.79
CA ARG A 216 -8.85 19.47 14.07
C ARG A 216 -9.91 18.42 14.35
N ILE A 217 -9.85 17.82 15.53
CA ILE A 217 -10.78 16.79 16.02
C ILE A 217 -11.41 17.27 17.31
N GLU A 218 -12.73 17.39 17.35
CA GLU A 218 -13.48 17.58 18.60
C GLU A 218 -14.01 16.21 19.04
N GLY A 219 -13.55 15.75 20.21
CA GLY A 219 -13.94 14.43 20.69
C GLY A 219 -15.41 14.36 21.10
N VAL A 220 -16.02 13.21 20.85
CA VAL A 220 -17.44 12.92 21.11
C VAL A 220 -17.59 11.78 22.10
N GLU A 221 -18.77 11.63 22.69
CA GLU A 221 -18.99 10.60 23.71
C GLU A 221 -18.92 9.18 23.16
N LYS A 222 -19.49 8.94 21.99
CA LYS A 222 -19.58 7.64 21.34
C LYS A 222 -19.71 7.76 19.84
N LEU A 223 -19.39 6.68 19.13
CA LEU A 223 -19.58 6.53 17.69
C LEU A 223 -20.49 5.35 17.38
N ARG A 224 -21.15 5.41 16.23
CA ARG A 224 -22.09 4.39 15.76
C ARG A 224 -21.61 3.77 14.46
N GLY A 225 -21.98 2.51 14.24
CA GLY A 225 -21.75 1.81 12.99
C GLY A 225 -22.43 2.52 11.81
N THR A 226 -21.77 2.51 10.65
CA THR A 226 -22.25 3.15 9.43
C THR A 226 -21.87 2.34 8.19
N ASN A 227 -22.37 2.77 7.03
CA ASN A 227 -21.98 2.23 5.74
C ASN A 227 -20.92 3.12 5.10
N HIS A 228 -19.88 2.51 4.52
CA HIS A 228 -18.79 3.24 3.89
C HIS A 228 -18.23 2.47 2.69
N ALA A 229 -17.99 3.15 1.58
CA ALA A 229 -17.33 2.59 0.41
C ALA A 229 -15.86 3.02 0.41
N VAL A 230 -14.94 2.07 0.31
CA VAL A 230 -13.52 2.36 0.26
C VAL A 230 -13.19 3.09 -1.04
N ILE A 231 -12.39 4.16 -0.96
CA ILE A 231 -11.94 4.89 -2.15
C ILE A 231 -11.15 3.98 -3.13
N PRO A 232 -11.12 4.30 -4.43
CA PRO A 232 -10.38 3.51 -5.41
C PRO A 232 -8.86 3.51 -5.17
N ASP A 233 -8.17 2.41 -5.50
CA ASP A 233 -6.72 2.28 -5.34
C ASP A 233 -5.97 3.11 -6.38
N ARG A 234 -5.57 4.32 -5.96
CA ARG A 234 -4.81 5.26 -6.79
C ARG A 234 -3.45 4.71 -7.24
N ILE A 235 -2.86 3.77 -6.51
CA ILE A 235 -1.57 3.17 -6.88
C ILE A 235 -1.78 2.05 -7.90
N GLU A 236 -2.85 1.27 -7.78
CA GLU A 236 -3.27 0.34 -8.82
C GLU A 236 -3.58 1.08 -10.13
N ALA A 237 -4.38 2.16 -10.05
CA ALA A 237 -4.67 3.04 -11.18
C ALA A 237 -3.37 3.54 -11.83
N GLY A 238 -2.47 4.14 -11.04
CA GLY A 238 -1.18 4.60 -11.53
C GLY A 238 -0.32 3.49 -12.16
N THR A 239 -0.41 2.26 -11.65
CA THR A 239 0.30 1.10 -12.21
C THR A 239 -0.21 0.76 -13.60
N PHE A 240 -1.52 0.76 -13.83
CA PHE A 240 -2.10 0.57 -15.17
C PHE A 240 -1.86 1.75 -16.10
N MET A 241 -1.80 2.98 -15.57
CA MET A 241 -1.38 4.15 -16.38
C MET A 241 0.03 3.94 -16.93
N VAL A 242 0.96 3.51 -16.08
CA VAL A 242 2.34 3.19 -16.50
C VAL A 242 2.34 2.04 -17.50
N ALA A 243 1.55 0.98 -17.28
CA ALA A 243 1.44 -0.15 -18.19
C ALA A 243 0.97 0.27 -19.59
N ALA A 244 -0.04 1.14 -19.66
CA ALA A 244 -0.53 1.69 -20.92
C ALA A 244 0.53 2.56 -21.61
N ALA A 245 1.22 3.40 -20.84
CA ALA A 245 2.25 4.30 -21.38
C ALA A 245 3.47 3.54 -21.92
N ILE A 246 4.03 2.60 -21.15
CA ILE A 246 5.26 1.88 -21.52
C ILE A 246 5.05 0.99 -22.74
N THR A 247 3.84 0.45 -22.92
CA THR A 247 3.48 -0.44 -24.04
C THR A 247 2.95 0.30 -25.26
N GLN A 248 2.96 1.64 -25.27
CA GLN A 248 2.37 2.45 -26.36
C GLN A 248 0.89 2.09 -26.62
N GLY A 249 0.17 1.77 -25.54
CA GLY A 249 -1.20 1.28 -25.55
C GLY A 249 -2.25 2.39 -25.53
N ASN A 250 -3.52 1.99 -25.47
CA ASN A 250 -4.68 2.86 -25.24
C ASN A 250 -5.61 2.16 -24.25
N VAL A 251 -5.55 2.56 -22.98
CA VAL A 251 -6.26 1.89 -21.88
C VAL A 251 -7.16 2.88 -21.18
N VAL A 252 -8.41 2.49 -20.96
CA VAL A 252 -9.33 3.18 -20.05
C VAL A 252 -9.22 2.53 -18.68
N ILE A 253 -8.93 3.34 -17.67
CA ILE A 253 -8.82 2.92 -16.28
C ILE A 253 -10.06 3.43 -15.57
N GLU A 254 -11.04 2.55 -15.40
CA GLU A 254 -12.28 2.85 -14.72
C GLU A 254 -12.05 3.03 -13.22
N ASN A 255 -12.91 3.83 -12.58
CA ASN A 255 -12.91 4.10 -11.15
C ASN A 255 -11.64 4.85 -10.68
N ALA A 256 -10.85 5.41 -11.59
CA ALA A 256 -9.68 6.22 -11.23
C ALA A 256 -10.11 7.67 -10.93
N VAL A 257 -9.61 8.24 -9.83
CA VAL A 257 -9.86 9.63 -9.42
C VAL A 257 -8.62 10.48 -9.74
N PRO A 258 -8.64 11.36 -10.77
CA PRO A 258 -7.48 12.13 -11.21
C PRO A 258 -6.81 12.94 -10.10
N GLU A 259 -7.61 13.53 -9.20
CA GLU A 259 -7.14 14.38 -8.10
C GLU A 259 -6.22 13.63 -7.14
N HIS A 260 -6.45 12.33 -6.94
CA HIS A 260 -5.66 11.48 -6.04
C HIS A 260 -4.24 11.22 -6.55
N ILE A 261 -4.00 11.41 -7.85
CA ILE A 261 -2.76 11.06 -8.57
C ILE A 261 -2.29 12.17 -9.53
N SER A 262 -2.67 13.41 -9.24
CA SER A 262 -2.33 14.60 -10.04
C SER A 262 -0.82 14.73 -10.32
N SER A 263 0.04 14.43 -9.34
CA SER A 263 1.50 14.49 -9.49
C SER A 263 2.05 13.44 -10.46
N LEU A 264 1.45 12.24 -10.51
CA LEU A 264 1.78 11.21 -11.50
C LEU A 264 1.31 11.64 -12.89
N ILE A 265 0.07 12.11 -13.01
CA ILE A 265 -0.49 12.60 -14.28
C ILE A 265 0.39 13.70 -14.87
N ALA A 266 0.79 14.68 -14.06
CA ALA A 266 1.66 15.77 -14.48
C ALA A 266 2.99 15.25 -15.04
N LYS A 267 3.66 14.35 -14.31
CA LYS A 267 4.94 13.77 -14.74
C LYS A 267 4.81 12.93 -16.01
N MET A 268 3.75 12.14 -16.14
CA MET A 268 3.52 11.36 -17.36
C MET A 268 3.20 12.25 -18.57
N LYS A 269 2.46 13.35 -18.38
CA LYS A 269 2.24 14.36 -19.43
C LYS A 269 3.55 15.02 -19.87
N GLU A 270 4.46 15.34 -18.94
CA GLU A 270 5.82 15.84 -19.26
C GLU A 270 6.61 14.85 -20.14
N MET A 271 6.42 13.54 -19.93
CA MET A 271 7.02 12.49 -20.75
C MET A 271 6.38 12.34 -22.15
N GLY A 272 5.27 13.05 -22.42
CA GLY A 272 4.53 12.97 -23.68
C GLY A 272 3.35 11.99 -23.67
N VAL A 273 3.00 11.42 -22.52
CA VAL A 273 1.82 10.54 -22.42
C VAL A 273 0.55 11.36 -22.52
N ASN A 274 -0.38 10.92 -23.38
CA ASN A 274 -1.68 11.57 -23.49
C ASN A 274 -2.63 10.97 -22.44
N ILE A 275 -3.11 11.83 -21.53
CA ILE A 275 -3.99 11.46 -20.43
C ILE A 275 -5.24 12.31 -20.51
N ILE A 276 -6.39 11.64 -20.68
CA ILE A 276 -7.70 12.23 -20.87
C ILE A 276 -8.59 11.79 -19.71
N GLU A 277 -9.19 12.76 -19.02
CA GLU A 277 -10.21 12.49 -18.01
C GLU A 277 -11.52 12.14 -18.72
N GLU A 278 -12.10 10.99 -18.38
CA GLU A 278 -13.39 10.52 -18.87
C GLU A 278 -14.37 10.40 -17.70
N GLU A 279 -15.67 10.32 -17.97
CA GLU A 279 -16.70 10.26 -16.92
C GLU A 279 -16.49 9.08 -15.94
N GLU A 280 -16.08 7.93 -16.46
CA GLU A 280 -15.90 6.70 -15.69
C GLU A 280 -14.45 6.50 -15.18
N GLY A 281 -13.53 7.44 -15.44
CA GLY A 281 -12.14 7.34 -14.99
C GLY A 281 -11.13 8.08 -15.87
N ILE A 282 -10.05 7.40 -16.26
CA ILE A 282 -8.93 8.02 -16.99
C ILE A 282 -8.53 7.17 -18.18
N ARG A 283 -8.49 7.77 -19.38
CA ARG A 283 -7.87 7.16 -20.55
C ARG A 283 -6.41 7.56 -20.65
N VAL A 284 -5.55 6.57 -20.84
CA VAL A 284 -4.11 6.74 -21.05
C VAL A 284 -3.70 6.18 -22.39
N ILE A 285 -3.06 7.02 -23.20
CA ILE A 285 -2.52 6.66 -24.51
C ILE A 285 -1.00 6.88 -24.48
N GLY A 286 -0.25 5.78 -24.62
CA GLY A 286 1.21 5.82 -24.64
C GLY A 286 1.76 6.43 -25.94
N PRO A 287 2.80 7.27 -25.88
CA PRO A 287 3.40 7.88 -27.06
C PRO A 287 4.34 6.90 -27.78
N GLU A 288 4.71 7.21 -29.02
CA GLU A 288 5.76 6.46 -29.74
C GLU A 288 7.12 6.56 -29.03
N THR A 289 7.44 7.76 -28.55
CA THR A 289 8.66 8.07 -27.80
C THR A 289 8.30 8.70 -26.46
N LEU A 290 8.86 8.16 -25.38
CA LEU A 290 8.78 8.74 -24.04
C LEU A 290 9.95 9.69 -23.83
N LYS A 291 9.71 10.88 -23.28
CA LYS A 291 10.79 11.81 -22.90
C LYS A 291 11.29 11.54 -21.50
N ALA A 292 12.60 11.61 -21.29
CA ALA A 292 13.19 11.55 -19.95
C ALA A 292 12.69 12.71 -19.06
N VAL A 293 12.46 12.42 -17.78
CA VAL A 293 12.07 13.42 -16.77
C VAL A 293 12.74 13.13 -15.44
N ASP A 294 12.94 14.18 -14.66
CA ASP A 294 13.41 14.07 -13.28
C ASP A 294 12.24 14.01 -12.29
N LEU A 295 12.44 13.25 -11.22
CA LEU A 295 11.43 12.96 -10.23
C LEU A 295 11.99 12.99 -8.81
N LYS A 296 11.20 13.54 -7.89
CA LYS A 296 11.49 13.50 -6.47
C LYS A 296 10.24 13.04 -5.73
N THR A 297 10.33 11.94 -5.00
CA THR A 297 9.22 11.49 -4.16
C THR A 297 9.05 12.47 -3.00
N MET A 298 7.81 12.74 -2.61
CA MET A 298 7.46 13.68 -1.54
C MET A 298 6.14 13.24 -0.89
N PRO A 299 5.85 13.63 0.37
CA PRO A 299 4.51 13.47 0.94
C PRO A 299 3.43 14.08 0.06
N HIS A 300 2.20 13.56 0.11
CA HIS A 300 1.09 14.08 -0.70
C HIS A 300 0.86 15.58 -0.43
N PRO A 301 0.60 16.42 -1.47
CA PRO A 301 0.29 16.10 -2.87
C PRO A 301 1.49 15.91 -3.81
N GLY A 302 2.70 15.75 -3.28
CA GLY A 302 3.89 15.47 -4.08
C GLY A 302 3.86 14.09 -4.77
N PHE A 303 4.93 13.75 -5.49
CA PHE A 303 4.98 12.47 -6.20
C PHE A 303 5.03 11.29 -5.21
N PRO A 304 4.10 10.32 -5.30
CA PRO A 304 4.00 9.26 -4.31
C PRO A 304 5.13 8.24 -4.47
N THR A 305 5.85 7.98 -3.37
CA THR A 305 6.89 6.92 -3.32
C THR A 305 6.36 5.54 -3.71
N ASP A 306 5.07 5.28 -3.55
CA ASP A 306 4.43 4.02 -3.96
C ASP A 306 4.31 3.81 -5.48
N MET A 307 4.52 4.87 -6.28
CA MET A 307 4.63 4.82 -7.74
C MET A 307 6.08 4.84 -8.24
N GLN A 308 7.05 4.95 -7.34
CA GLN A 308 8.45 5.18 -7.68
C GLN A 308 9.04 4.05 -8.52
N SER A 309 8.80 2.78 -8.14
CA SER A 309 9.38 1.62 -8.84
C SER A 309 8.74 1.42 -10.21
N GLN A 310 7.43 1.60 -10.34
CA GLN A 310 6.71 1.54 -11.60
C GLN A 310 7.18 2.65 -12.55
N MET A 311 7.39 3.86 -12.02
CA MET A 311 7.94 4.98 -12.79
C MET A 311 9.37 4.70 -13.27
N MET A 312 10.20 4.00 -12.49
CA MET A 312 11.51 3.54 -12.98
C MET A 312 11.36 2.60 -14.18
N ALA A 313 10.40 1.67 -14.16
CA ALA A 313 10.16 0.81 -15.33
C ALA A 313 9.83 1.63 -16.58
N LEU A 314 9.01 2.68 -16.45
CA LEU A 314 8.68 3.58 -17.56
C LEU A 314 9.90 4.36 -18.07
N LEU A 315 10.67 4.94 -17.15
CA LEU A 315 11.82 5.78 -17.47
C LEU A 315 12.99 4.99 -18.08
N LEU A 316 13.08 3.67 -17.84
CA LEU A 316 14.02 2.81 -18.58
C LEU A 316 13.77 2.81 -20.09
N LYS A 317 12.54 3.11 -20.54
CA LYS A 317 12.19 3.22 -21.96
C LYS A 317 12.14 4.65 -22.48
N ALA A 318 12.41 5.65 -21.64
CA ALA A 318 12.41 7.05 -22.04
C ALA A 318 13.70 7.44 -22.77
N GLU A 319 13.63 8.35 -23.73
CA GLU A 319 14.80 8.90 -24.41
C GLU A 319 15.47 9.98 -23.55
N GLY A 320 16.72 9.71 -23.16
CA GLY A 320 17.56 10.61 -22.37
C GLY A 320 17.88 10.07 -20.97
N THR A 321 18.66 10.86 -20.23
CA THR A 321 18.99 10.56 -18.83
C THR A 321 17.91 11.08 -17.91
N SER A 322 17.44 10.25 -16.99
CA SER A 322 16.46 10.59 -15.96
C SER A 322 17.07 10.40 -14.58
N MET A 323 16.65 11.22 -13.61
CA MET A 323 17.02 11.05 -12.21
C MET A 323 15.78 10.92 -11.31
N ILE A 324 15.80 9.94 -10.42
CA ILE A 324 14.82 9.83 -9.33
C ILE A 324 15.53 10.03 -7.99
N THR A 325 15.01 10.94 -7.16
CA THR A 325 15.40 11.07 -5.75
C THR A 325 14.29 10.57 -4.83
N GLU A 326 14.58 9.55 -4.02
CA GLU A 326 13.65 9.04 -3.03
C GLU A 326 13.87 9.76 -1.69
N THR A 327 12.85 10.42 -1.14
CA THR A 327 12.95 11.18 0.12
C THR A 327 12.15 10.59 1.28
N VAL A 328 11.26 9.63 1.00
CA VAL A 328 10.33 9.05 1.98
C VAL A 328 10.91 7.80 2.61
N PHE A 329 11.57 6.93 1.83
CA PHE A 329 12.16 5.67 2.31
C PHE A 329 13.65 5.56 2.00
N GLU A 330 14.45 5.03 2.93
CA GLU A 330 15.91 5.02 2.81
C GLU A 330 16.42 4.01 1.78
N ASN A 331 15.79 2.84 1.69
CA ASN A 331 16.29 1.69 0.93
C ASN A 331 15.25 1.18 -0.08
N ARG A 332 14.61 2.08 -0.83
CA ARG A 332 13.54 1.73 -1.79
C ARG A 332 14.01 1.59 -3.25
N PHE A 333 15.27 1.27 -3.49
CA PHE A 333 15.81 0.99 -4.83
C PHE A 333 16.23 -0.48 -5.05
N MET A 334 15.76 -1.41 -4.21
CA MET A 334 16.16 -2.83 -4.30
C MET A 334 15.84 -3.47 -5.66
N HIS A 335 14.79 -3.02 -6.34
CA HIS A 335 14.42 -3.48 -7.68
C HIS A 335 15.36 -2.99 -8.80
N ALA A 336 16.26 -2.04 -8.53
CA ALA A 336 17.24 -1.57 -9.50
C ALA A 336 18.20 -2.69 -9.95
N GLU A 337 18.62 -3.56 -9.03
CA GLU A 337 19.48 -4.72 -9.37
C GLU A 337 18.75 -5.69 -10.30
N GLU A 338 17.46 -5.92 -10.05
CA GLU A 338 16.63 -6.78 -10.89
C GLU A 338 16.43 -6.18 -12.28
N PHE A 339 16.27 -4.85 -12.40
CA PHE A 339 16.28 -4.19 -13.70
C PHE A 339 17.63 -4.28 -14.41
N ARG A 340 18.76 -4.25 -13.72
CA ARG A 340 20.08 -4.49 -14.35
C ARG A 340 20.19 -5.90 -14.92
N ARG A 341 19.60 -6.92 -14.27
CA ARG A 341 19.49 -8.28 -14.82
C ARG A 341 18.69 -8.30 -16.13
N MET A 342 17.74 -7.38 -16.26
CA MET A 342 16.96 -7.15 -17.49
C MET A 342 17.63 -6.19 -18.47
N ASN A 343 18.93 -5.92 -18.33
CA ASN A 343 19.71 -5.01 -19.18
C ASN A 343 19.32 -3.51 -19.06
N GLY A 344 18.83 -3.08 -17.89
CA GLY A 344 18.61 -1.66 -17.59
C GLY A 344 19.90 -0.95 -17.18
N ASP A 345 20.18 0.22 -17.77
CA ASP A 345 21.31 1.08 -17.36
C ASP A 345 20.91 1.99 -16.20
N ILE A 346 21.34 1.60 -15.00
CA ILE A 346 20.94 2.22 -13.73
C ILE A 346 22.15 2.38 -12.83
N LYS A 347 22.36 3.59 -12.30
CA LYS A 347 23.37 3.89 -11.27
C LYS A 347 22.71 4.49 -10.04
N ILE A 348 22.91 3.85 -8.88
CA ILE A 348 22.44 4.39 -7.59
C ILE A 348 23.55 5.24 -6.98
N GLU A 349 23.21 6.43 -6.53
CA GLU A 349 24.09 7.36 -5.83
C GLU A 349 23.37 7.93 -4.60
N GLY A 350 23.66 7.35 -3.43
CA GLY A 350 23.00 7.71 -2.18
C GLY A 350 21.48 7.47 -2.27
N ARG A 351 20.71 8.57 -2.21
CA ARG A 351 19.24 8.56 -2.28
C ARG A 351 18.68 8.84 -3.68
N SER A 352 19.57 8.94 -4.66
CA SER A 352 19.20 9.17 -6.05
C SER A 352 19.56 7.97 -6.91
N VAL A 353 18.82 7.78 -7.98
CA VAL A 353 19.13 6.83 -9.03
C VAL A 353 19.12 7.56 -10.37
N VAL A 354 20.20 7.40 -11.12
CA VAL A 354 20.36 7.91 -12.48
C VAL A 354 20.11 6.75 -13.43
N MET A 355 19.31 6.99 -14.47
CA MET A 355 18.98 5.98 -15.46
C MET A 355 19.18 6.55 -16.86
N ASN A 356 19.90 5.80 -17.71
CA ASN A 356 20.16 6.21 -19.08
C ASN A 356 19.24 5.42 -20.02
N GLY A 357 18.20 6.08 -20.50
CA GLY A 357 17.27 5.51 -21.46
C GLY A 357 17.50 6.02 -22.89
N PRO A 358 16.97 5.31 -23.91
CA PRO A 358 16.16 4.12 -23.77
C PRO A 358 17.02 2.84 -23.65
N SER A 359 16.72 2.01 -22.65
CA SER A 359 17.34 0.70 -22.47
C SER A 359 16.69 -0.35 -23.39
N THR A 360 17.53 -1.23 -23.96
CA THR A 360 17.08 -2.43 -24.69
C THR A 360 16.88 -3.56 -23.70
N LEU A 361 15.72 -3.58 -23.04
CA LEU A 361 15.42 -4.55 -21.99
C LEU A 361 15.34 -5.98 -22.54
N GLN A 362 15.84 -6.93 -21.75
CA GLN A 362 15.86 -8.36 -22.07
C GLN A 362 15.13 -9.14 -20.98
N GLY A 363 14.37 -10.15 -21.37
CA GLY A 363 13.64 -11.03 -20.47
C GLY A 363 14.61 -11.84 -19.61
N ALA A 364 14.39 -11.83 -18.30
CA ALA A 364 15.25 -12.49 -17.33
C ALA A 364 14.43 -13.13 -16.21
N GLU A 365 15.08 -13.98 -15.42
CA GLU A 365 14.53 -14.41 -14.12
C GLU A 365 14.89 -13.39 -13.04
N VAL A 366 13.85 -12.84 -12.43
CA VAL A 366 13.91 -11.74 -11.45
C VAL A 366 13.02 -12.00 -10.25
N ALA A 367 13.39 -11.45 -9.10
CA ALA A 367 12.69 -11.68 -7.84
C ALA A 367 12.06 -10.38 -7.30
N ALA A 368 10.78 -10.42 -6.94
CA ALA A 368 10.13 -9.30 -6.28
C ALA A 368 10.70 -9.10 -4.87
N THR A 369 11.24 -7.91 -4.59
CA THR A 369 11.80 -7.55 -3.28
C THR A 369 10.77 -6.92 -2.33
N ASP A 370 9.75 -6.27 -2.91
CA ASP A 370 8.59 -5.73 -2.21
C ASP A 370 7.37 -5.64 -3.14
N LEU A 371 6.24 -5.19 -2.60
CA LEU A 371 4.95 -5.11 -3.30
C LEU A 371 5.03 -4.32 -4.62
N ARG A 372 5.64 -3.13 -4.59
CA ARG A 372 5.66 -2.22 -5.75
C ARG A 372 6.80 -2.58 -6.69
N ALA A 373 7.88 -3.16 -6.18
CA ALA A 373 8.94 -3.78 -6.98
C ALA A 373 8.38 -4.92 -7.85
N GLY A 374 7.57 -5.82 -7.30
CA GLY A 374 6.98 -6.93 -8.06
C GLY A 374 6.16 -6.46 -9.26
N ALA A 375 5.31 -5.45 -9.07
CA ALA A 375 4.55 -4.85 -10.18
C ALA A 375 5.50 -4.21 -11.21
N ALA A 376 6.51 -3.46 -10.77
CA ALA A 376 7.45 -2.79 -11.66
C ALA A 376 8.25 -3.77 -12.56
N LEU A 377 8.65 -4.94 -12.02
CA LEU A 377 9.32 -5.99 -12.80
C LEU A 377 8.42 -6.60 -13.87
N ILE A 378 7.14 -6.80 -13.55
CA ILE A 378 6.13 -7.26 -14.51
C ILE A 378 5.97 -6.22 -15.62
N LEU A 379 5.86 -4.93 -15.27
CA LEU A 379 5.74 -3.83 -16.26
C LEU A 379 6.95 -3.76 -17.19
N ALA A 380 8.17 -3.90 -16.67
CA ALA A 380 9.37 -3.99 -17.50
C ALA A 380 9.35 -5.23 -18.42
N GLY A 381 8.79 -6.35 -17.93
CA GLY A 381 8.61 -7.57 -18.72
C GLY A 381 7.69 -7.41 -19.92
N LEU A 382 6.71 -6.50 -19.88
CA LEU A 382 5.79 -6.25 -21.00
C LEU A 382 6.50 -5.70 -22.24
N VAL A 383 7.68 -5.10 -22.08
CA VAL A 383 8.45 -4.44 -23.15
C VAL A 383 9.87 -4.99 -23.33
N ALA A 384 10.22 -6.03 -22.57
CA ALA A 384 11.50 -6.71 -22.69
C ALA A 384 11.47 -7.73 -23.84
N ASP A 385 12.61 -7.94 -24.49
CA ASP A 385 12.74 -8.99 -25.51
C ASP A 385 12.79 -10.38 -24.85
N GLY A 386 11.98 -11.32 -25.31
CA GLY A 386 11.90 -12.67 -24.75
C GLY A 386 10.95 -12.80 -23.55
N HIS A 387 11.32 -13.67 -22.58
CA HIS A 387 10.46 -14.05 -21.46
C HIS A 387 11.04 -13.61 -20.12
N THR A 388 10.26 -12.82 -19.38
CA THR A 388 10.56 -12.44 -17.99
C THR A 388 9.84 -13.37 -17.04
N ARG A 389 10.55 -13.89 -16.03
CA ARG A 389 10.01 -14.76 -14.99
C ARG A 389 10.12 -14.05 -13.65
N VAL A 390 9.00 -13.60 -13.11
CA VAL A 390 8.94 -12.88 -11.83
C VAL A 390 8.56 -13.84 -10.71
N THR A 391 9.44 -13.99 -9.73
CA THR A 391 9.26 -14.84 -8.54
C THR A 391 8.94 -14.01 -7.28
N GLU A 392 8.76 -14.67 -6.13
CA GLU A 392 8.42 -14.03 -4.84
C GLU A 392 7.06 -13.28 -4.85
N LEU A 393 6.07 -13.86 -5.54
CA LEU A 393 4.73 -13.27 -5.74
C LEU A 393 3.95 -12.99 -4.45
N LYS A 394 4.36 -13.57 -3.31
CA LYS A 394 3.84 -13.23 -1.97
C LYS A 394 3.91 -11.73 -1.67
N HIS A 395 4.82 -10.99 -2.31
CA HIS A 395 4.88 -9.53 -2.19
C HIS A 395 3.79 -8.84 -3.01
N LEU A 396 3.53 -9.30 -4.23
CA LEU A 396 2.53 -8.75 -5.15
C LEU A 396 1.10 -8.96 -4.63
N ASP A 397 0.82 -10.16 -4.11
CA ASP A 397 -0.51 -10.56 -3.60
C ASP A 397 -1.01 -9.75 -2.40
N ARG A 398 -0.12 -8.94 -1.80
CA ARG A 398 -0.46 -8.02 -0.71
C ARG A 398 -1.15 -6.74 -1.17
N GLY A 399 -1.13 -6.45 -2.47
CA GLY A 399 -1.63 -5.16 -2.96
C GLY A 399 -2.16 -5.12 -4.39
N TYR A 400 -2.19 -6.24 -5.12
CA TYR A 400 -2.86 -6.32 -6.41
C TYR A 400 -3.73 -7.57 -6.50
N VAL A 401 -5.00 -7.39 -6.86
CA VAL A 401 -5.95 -8.49 -7.08
C VAL A 401 -5.90 -8.90 -8.55
N ASN A 402 -5.70 -10.19 -8.82
CA ASN A 402 -5.76 -10.76 -10.17
C ASN A 402 -4.93 -10.00 -11.22
N PHE A 403 -3.77 -9.45 -10.83
CA PHE A 403 -2.99 -8.52 -11.66
C PHE A 403 -2.68 -9.06 -13.06
N HIS A 404 -2.24 -10.31 -13.14
CA HIS A 404 -1.95 -11.00 -14.41
C HIS A 404 -3.20 -11.14 -15.30
N GLN A 405 -4.38 -11.41 -14.72
CA GLN A 405 -5.62 -11.55 -15.47
C GLN A 405 -6.08 -10.20 -16.03
N LYS A 406 -5.96 -9.12 -15.24
CA LYS A 406 -6.25 -7.76 -15.71
C LYS A 406 -5.34 -7.35 -16.87
N LEU A 407 -4.04 -7.63 -16.77
CA LEU A 407 -3.09 -7.38 -17.87
C LEU A 407 -3.37 -8.25 -19.10
N ALA A 408 -3.67 -9.54 -18.93
CA ALA A 408 -4.05 -10.43 -20.02
C ALA A 408 -5.34 -9.97 -20.71
N GLY A 409 -6.32 -9.47 -19.95
CA GLY A 409 -7.55 -8.87 -20.48
C GLY A 409 -7.32 -7.60 -21.31
N LEU A 410 -6.18 -6.94 -21.12
CA LEU A 410 -5.72 -5.82 -21.94
C LEU A 410 -4.84 -6.24 -23.13
N GLY A 411 -4.59 -7.54 -23.33
CA GLY A 411 -3.81 -8.07 -24.44
C GLY A 411 -2.34 -8.41 -24.13
N ALA A 412 -1.92 -8.37 -22.87
CA ALA A 412 -0.59 -8.86 -22.49
C ALA A 412 -0.47 -10.39 -22.67
N ASP A 413 0.69 -10.86 -23.15
CA ASP A 413 1.06 -12.28 -23.08
C ASP A 413 1.68 -12.55 -21.71
N ILE A 414 0.82 -12.94 -20.75
CA ILE A 414 1.17 -13.07 -19.34
C ILE A 414 0.39 -14.22 -18.69
N GLU A 415 1.08 -15.03 -17.91
CA GLU A 415 0.48 -16.14 -17.16
C GLU A 415 1.07 -16.24 -15.75
N ARG A 416 0.27 -16.74 -14.80
CA ARG A 416 0.74 -17.15 -13.47
C ARG A 416 0.75 -18.67 -13.43
N VAL A 417 1.92 -19.26 -13.18
CA VAL A 417 2.12 -20.71 -13.20
C VAL A 417 2.66 -21.23 -11.87
N THR A 418 2.25 -22.45 -11.50
CA THR A 418 2.72 -23.14 -10.31
C THR A 418 3.75 -24.20 -10.70
N GLU A 419 4.99 -24.04 -10.25
CA GLU A 419 6.04 -25.03 -10.48
C GLU A 419 5.95 -26.14 -9.43
N VAL A 420 5.58 -27.35 -9.86
CA VAL A 420 5.58 -28.57 -9.05
C VAL A 420 7.01 -29.11 -9.05
N VAL A 421 7.69 -29.04 -7.91
CA VAL A 421 9.02 -29.65 -7.76
C VAL A 421 8.80 -31.16 -7.64
N ALA A 422 9.13 -31.92 -8.68
CA ALA A 422 9.20 -33.37 -8.57
C ALA A 422 10.39 -33.72 -7.65
N GLU A 423 10.11 -34.30 -6.48
CA GLU A 423 11.15 -34.90 -5.64
C GLU A 423 11.83 -36.01 -6.45
N LYS A 424 13.09 -35.79 -6.82
CA LYS A 424 13.93 -36.86 -7.37
C LYS A 424 14.14 -37.89 -6.26
N ALA A 425 13.44 -39.02 -6.36
CA ALA A 425 13.72 -40.21 -5.56
C ALA A 425 15.19 -40.60 -5.76
N THR A 426 16.00 -40.45 -4.72
CA THR A 426 17.35 -40.99 -4.64
C THR A 426 17.24 -42.51 -4.66
N GLN A 427 17.50 -43.13 -5.81
CA GLN A 427 17.74 -44.58 -5.89
C GLN A 427 19.11 -44.85 -5.24
N GLU A 428 19.11 -45.27 -3.99
CA GLU A 428 20.26 -45.93 -3.37
C GLU A 428 20.60 -47.19 -4.18
N THR A 429 21.73 -47.13 -4.89
CA THR A 429 22.31 -48.30 -5.54
C THR A 429 23.04 -49.11 -4.47
N THR A 430 22.37 -50.11 -3.90
CA THR A 430 23.03 -51.13 -3.07
C THR A 430 23.93 -51.97 -3.98
N GLN A 431 25.22 -51.68 -4.04
CA GLN A 431 26.20 -52.61 -4.58
C GLN A 431 26.29 -53.82 -3.65
N SER A 432 25.65 -54.91 -4.08
CA SER A 432 25.84 -56.24 -3.53
C SER A 432 27.27 -56.71 -3.83
N ASN A 433 28.10 -56.80 -2.79
CA ASN A 433 29.30 -57.62 -2.78
C ASN A 433 28.91 -59.09 -3.00
N VAL A 434 29.28 -59.66 -4.14
CA VAL A 434 29.31 -61.12 -4.36
C VAL A 434 30.56 -61.48 -5.18
N HIS A 435 31.49 -62.14 -4.48
CA HIS A 435 32.53 -63.10 -4.93
C HIS A 435 33.60 -62.69 -5.97
N ALA A 436 34.86 -62.64 -5.52
CA ALA A 436 35.79 -63.78 -5.60
C ALA A 436 36.96 -63.60 -4.61
#